data_AF-A0AA42YB81-F1
#
_entry.id   AF-A0AA42YB81-F1
#
_cell.length_a   1.000
_cell.length_b   1.000
_cell.length_c   1.000
_cell.angle_alpha   90.00
_cell.angle_beta   90.00
_cell.angle_gamma   90.00
#
_symmetry.space_group_name_H-M   'P 1'
#
loop_
_entity.id
_entity.type
_entity.pdbx_description
1 polymer ?
#
loop_
_entity_poly.entity_id
_entity_poly.type
_entity_poly.pdbx_seq_one_letter_code
_entity_poly.pdbx_strand_id
1 'polypeptide(L)'
;AFLPHVERGLLTFIGATTENPSFEVNSALLSRAAVYVLQPLTEAELGELFERARRESLEGLGFSDRAREIIIGFADGDARRLYNMLEQIGLAAGEAGRREVDETFVRDALAQRLRRFDKGGDEFYDQISALHKSVRGSSPDAALYWLTRMLDGGADPLYLARRLVRMAVEDIGLADPRALRIALDACETYERLGSPEGELALAEAAIYLAIAPKSNAAYRAFGSAQELVRQDKSRPVPAHLRNAPTRLMKELGYGRDYRYAHDEPEAYVAGEQYFPEGMEHPALYQPTDHGLEARIRERLGELRALDLKARRGSKPEKK
;
A
#
# COMPACT_ATOMS: atom_id res chain seq x y z
N ALA A 1 -13.77 19.17 -22.52
CA ALA A 1 -14.42 20.50 -22.52
C ALA A 1 -13.50 21.62 -23.01
N PHE A 2 -12.25 21.73 -22.54
CA PHE A 2 -11.39 22.90 -22.85
C PHE A 2 -10.70 22.90 -24.23
N LEU A 3 -10.51 21.74 -24.85
CA LEU A 3 -9.71 21.58 -26.08
C LEU A 3 -10.14 22.51 -27.23
N PRO A 4 -11.44 22.66 -27.59
CA PRO A 4 -11.85 23.51 -28.70
C PRO A 4 -11.61 25.01 -28.45
N HIS A 5 -11.44 25.43 -27.19
CA HIS A 5 -11.17 26.83 -26.83
C HIS A 5 -9.68 27.14 -26.88
N VAL A 6 -8.84 26.17 -26.50
CA VAL A 6 -7.37 26.25 -26.62
C VAL A 6 -6.96 26.25 -28.10
N GLU A 7 -7.56 25.38 -28.92
CA GLU A 7 -7.24 25.27 -30.34
C GLU A 7 -7.61 26.51 -31.15
N ARG A 8 -8.69 27.20 -30.76
CA ARG A 8 -9.12 28.45 -31.40
C ARG A 8 -8.38 29.69 -30.87
N GLY A 9 -7.43 29.52 -29.95
CA GLY A 9 -6.68 30.62 -29.33
C GLY A 9 -7.53 31.54 -28.45
N LEU A 10 -8.72 31.11 -28.04
CA LEU A 10 -9.60 31.90 -27.17
C LEU A 10 -9.03 31.99 -25.74
N LEU A 11 -8.30 30.97 -25.31
CA LEU A 11 -7.72 30.87 -23.96
C LEU A 11 -6.29 30.32 -24.03
N THR A 12 -5.39 30.90 -23.24
CA THR A 12 -4.11 30.28 -22.90
C THR A 12 -4.31 29.38 -21.68
N PHE A 13 -4.04 28.09 -21.84
CA PHE A 13 -4.17 27.12 -20.75
C PHE A 13 -2.86 26.99 -19.97
N ILE A 14 -2.90 27.25 -18.67
CA ILE A 14 -1.80 26.99 -17.73
C ILE A 14 -2.36 26.05 -16.66
N GLY A 15 -1.90 24.80 -16.68
CA GLY A 15 -2.22 23.80 -15.66
C GLY A 15 -1.04 23.64 -14.70
N ALA A 16 -1.32 23.52 -13.42
CA ALA A 16 -0.34 23.17 -12.39
C ALA A 16 -0.79 21.86 -11.72
N THR A 17 0.15 20.95 -11.54
CA THR A 17 -0.07 19.65 -10.89
C THR A 17 1.20 19.25 -10.16
N THR A 18 1.04 18.61 -9.01
CA THR A 18 2.13 17.88 -8.33
C THR A 18 2.29 16.48 -8.89
N GLU A 19 1.21 15.91 -9.45
CA GLU A 19 1.16 14.60 -10.07
C GLU A 19 1.80 14.61 -11.46
N ASN A 20 2.30 13.45 -11.90
CA ASN A 20 2.85 13.32 -13.23
C ASN A 20 1.75 13.54 -14.29
N PRO A 21 1.86 14.58 -15.13
CA PRO A 21 0.79 14.98 -16.03
C PRO A 21 0.45 13.93 -17.10
N SER A 22 1.33 12.96 -17.35
CA SER A 22 1.06 11.86 -18.30
C SER A 22 0.01 10.84 -17.82
N PHE A 23 -0.27 10.78 -16.52
CA PHE A 23 -1.32 9.89 -15.97
C PHE A 23 -2.68 10.57 -15.86
N GLU A 24 -2.69 11.86 -15.49
CA GLU A 24 -3.92 12.57 -15.10
C GLU A 24 -4.45 13.52 -16.19
N VAL A 25 -3.67 13.82 -17.22
CA VAL A 25 -4.06 14.74 -18.29
C VAL A 25 -4.28 14.00 -19.61
N ASN A 26 -5.41 14.26 -20.26
CA ASN A 26 -5.72 13.72 -21.58
C ASN A 26 -4.60 14.06 -22.59
N SER A 27 -4.13 13.04 -23.31
CA SER A 27 -3.07 13.14 -24.33
C SER A 27 -3.31 14.22 -25.39
N ALA A 28 -4.57 14.49 -25.76
CA ALA A 28 -4.91 15.54 -26.70
C ALA A 28 -4.62 16.96 -26.16
N LEU A 29 -4.69 17.15 -24.84
CA LEU A 29 -4.37 18.42 -24.19
C LEU A 29 -2.85 18.55 -24.01
N LEU A 30 -2.18 17.47 -23.62
CA LEU A 30 -0.71 17.41 -23.49
C LEU A 30 0.00 17.72 -24.82
N SER A 31 -0.55 17.27 -25.95
CA SER A 31 0.06 17.55 -27.25
C SER A 31 0.03 19.03 -27.66
N ARG A 32 -0.66 19.88 -26.88
CA ARG A 32 -0.82 21.33 -27.13
C ARG A 32 -0.31 22.18 -25.96
N ALA A 33 0.29 21.56 -24.94
CA ALA A 33 0.83 22.24 -23.77
C ALA A 33 2.31 21.92 -23.60
N ALA A 34 3.12 22.94 -23.27
CA ALA A 34 4.49 22.72 -22.85
C ALA A 34 4.51 22.23 -21.40
N VAL A 35 5.27 21.17 -21.12
CA VAL A 35 5.43 20.63 -19.76
C VAL A 35 6.72 21.17 -19.17
N TYR A 36 6.62 21.87 -18.05
CA TYR A 36 7.76 22.36 -17.28
C TYR A 36 7.80 21.64 -15.94
N VAL A 37 8.96 21.08 -15.62
CA VAL A 37 9.20 20.47 -14.30
C VAL A 37 9.75 21.56 -13.38
N LEU A 38 8.99 21.88 -12.35
CA LEU A 38 9.45 22.76 -11.27
C LEU A 38 10.10 21.92 -10.18
N GLN A 39 11.18 22.44 -9.60
CA GLN A 39 11.86 21.82 -8.47
C GLN A 39 11.45 22.51 -7.17
N PRO A 40 11.48 21.81 -6.03
CA PRO A 40 11.36 22.45 -4.72
C PRO A 40 12.42 23.55 -4.54
N LEU A 41 12.08 24.59 -3.80
CA LEU A 41 13.02 25.68 -3.51
C LEU A 41 14.13 25.21 -2.57
N THR A 42 15.33 25.70 -2.79
CA THR A 42 16.45 25.51 -1.87
C THR A 42 16.26 26.34 -0.60
N GLU A 43 16.95 25.98 0.48
CA GLU A 43 16.93 26.76 1.73
C GLU A 43 17.38 28.22 1.52
N ALA A 44 18.32 28.45 0.61
CA ALA A 44 18.77 29.80 0.27
C ALA A 44 17.66 30.63 -0.39
N GLU A 45 16.95 30.04 -1.36
CA GLU A 45 15.82 30.70 -2.04
C GLU A 45 14.64 30.94 -1.07
N LEU A 46 14.33 29.98 -0.21
CA LEU A 46 13.35 30.18 0.87
C LEU A 46 13.81 31.26 1.85
N GLY A 47 15.10 31.37 2.10
CA GLY A 47 15.70 32.42 2.91
C GLY A 47 15.51 33.81 2.32
N GLU A 48 15.51 33.96 0.99
CA GLU A 48 15.19 35.22 0.31
C GLU A 48 13.70 35.55 0.40
N LEU A 49 12.83 34.56 0.19
CA LEU A 49 11.38 34.73 0.33
C LEU A 49 10.99 35.09 1.77
N PHE A 50 11.65 34.51 2.77
CA PHE A 50 11.48 34.85 4.18
C PHE A 50 11.76 36.33 4.43
N GLU A 51 12.92 36.84 3.98
CA GLU A 51 13.28 38.25 4.19
C GLU A 51 12.32 39.20 3.47
N ARG A 52 11.83 38.79 2.30
CA ARG A 52 10.83 39.55 1.56
C ARG A 52 9.52 39.65 2.34
N ALA A 53 8.97 38.53 2.79
CA ALA A 53 7.74 38.52 3.59
C ALA A 53 7.91 39.26 4.92
N ARG A 54 9.07 39.12 5.58
CA ARG A 54 9.38 39.85 6.81
C ARG A 54 9.31 41.36 6.61
N ARG A 55 9.89 41.85 5.51
CA ARG A 55 9.89 43.29 5.17
C ARG A 55 8.53 43.81 4.74
N GLU A 56 7.78 43.04 3.95
CA GLU A 56 6.53 43.53 3.33
C GLU A 56 5.30 43.36 4.24
N SER A 57 5.26 42.32 5.09
CA SER A 57 4.04 41.93 5.83
C SER A 57 4.23 41.78 7.34
N LEU A 58 5.46 41.73 7.85
CA LEU A 58 5.76 41.54 9.28
C LEU A 58 6.68 42.65 9.80
N GLU A 59 6.48 43.87 9.31
CA GLU A 59 7.28 45.03 9.69
C GLU A 59 7.21 45.27 11.21
N GLY A 60 8.37 45.41 11.85
CA GLY A 60 8.49 45.58 13.30
C GLY A 60 8.55 44.29 14.11
N LEU A 61 8.44 43.11 13.48
CA LEU A 61 8.67 41.81 14.11
C LEU A 61 10.09 41.31 13.81
N GLY A 62 10.91 41.22 14.85
CA GLY A 62 12.26 40.65 14.80
C GLY A 62 12.23 39.12 14.88
N PHE A 63 13.15 38.47 14.17
CA PHE A 63 13.34 37.02 14.21
C PHE A 63 14.79 36.73 14.56
N SER A 64 15.04 35.80 15.48
CA SER A 64 16.40 35.30 15.69
C SER A 64 16.85 34.45 14.49
N ASP A 65 18.17 34.33 14.27
CA ASP A 65 18.71 33.48 13.20
C ASP A 65 18.22 32.03 13.34
N ARG A 66 18.13 31.54 14.58
CA ARG A 66 17.65 30.19 14.86
C ARG A 66 16.15 30.03 14.57
N ALA A 67 15.33 31.04 14.85
CA ALA A 67 13.92 31.03 14.47
C ALA A 67 13.77 30.99 12.94
N ARG A 68 14.57 31.78 12.22
CA ARG A 68 14.60 31.80 10.75
C ARG A 68 14.98 30.43 10.18
N GLU A 69 16.04 29.81 10.67
CA GLU A 69 16.47 28.47 10.27
C GLU A 69 15.36 27.43 10.48
N ILE A 70 14.69 27.46 11.64
CA ILE A 70 13.59 26.54 11.94
C ILE A 70 12.43 26.74 10.95
N ILE A 71 12.02 27.98 10.71
CA ILE A 71 10.91 28.30 9.80
C ILE A 71 11.23 27.86 8.36
N ILE A 72 12.45 28.10 7.88
CA ILE A 72 12.90 27.66 6.55
C ILE A 72 12.93 26.13 6.47
N GLY A 73 13.50 25.46 7.47
CA GLY A 73 13.55 23.99 7.53
C GLY A 73 12.15 23.36 7.54
N PHE A 74 11.18 23.97 8.22
CA PHE A 74 9.79 23.51 8.20
C PHE A 74 9.08 23.75 6.86
N ALA A 75 9.53 24.71 6.06
CA ALA A 75 8.92 24.99 4.75
C ALA A 75 9.28 23.92 3.71
N ASP A 76 10.44 23.26 3.87
CA ASP A 76 10.87 22.08 3.10
C ASP A 76 10.68 22.23 1.58
N GLY A 77 11.13 23.37 1.05
CA GLY A 77 11.03 23.72 -0.36
C GLY A 77 9.69 24.30 -0.85
N ASP A 78 8.66 24.41 0.01
CA ASP A 78 7.34 25.00 -0.32
C ASP A 78 7.23 26.46 0.18
N ALA A 79 7.24 27.42 -0.76
CA ALA A 79 7.05 28.85 -0.48
C ALA A 79 5.69 29.20 0.15
N ARG A 80 4.61 28.51 -0.25
CA ARG A 80 3.29 28.73 0.32
C ARG A 80 3.26 28.27 1.76
N ARG A 81 3.92 27.15 2.08
CA ARG A 81 4.07 26.67 3.46
C ARG A 81 4.84 27.68 4.31
N LEU A 82 5.96 28.20 3.77
CA LEU A 82 6.74 29.27 4.41
C LEU A 82 5.86 30.48 4.78
N TYR A 83 5.12 31.03 3.81
CA TYR A 83 4.30 32.22 4.04
C TYR A 83 3.14 31.97 5.00
N ASN A 84 2.49 30.81 4.92
CA ASN A 84 1.44 30.45 5.87
C ASN A 84 1.97 30.37 7.31
N MET A 85 3.19 29.87 7.51
CA MET A 85 3.82 29.84 8.84
C MET A 85 4.19 31.24 9.32
N LEU A 86 4.75 32.07 8.44
CA LEU A 86 5.08 33.46 8.76
C LEU A 86 3.85 34.29 9.14
N GLU A 87 2.74 34.15 8.41
CA GLU A 87 1.46 34.77 8.75
C GLU A 87 0.97 34.32 10.12
N GLN A 88 1.02 33.02 10.41
CA GLN A 88 0.59 32.46 11.70
C GLN A 88 1.44 32.97 12.86
N ILE A 89 2.77 32.97 12.69
CA ILE A 89 3.70 33.49 13.69
C ILE A 89 3.46 34.98 13.91
N GLY A 90 3.20 35.74 12.84
CA GLY A 90 2.84 37.15 12.91
C GLY A 90 1.57 37.40 13.73
N LEU A 91 0.51 36.64 13.47
CA LEU A 91 -0.75 36.72 14.22
C LEU A 91 -0.54 36.37 15.71
N ALA A 92 0.12 35.24 15.99
CA ALA A 92 0.38 34.80 17.35
C ALA A 92 1.26 35.79 18.12
N ALA A 93 2.28 36.36 17.46
CA ALA A 93 3.13 37.38 18.07
C ALA A 93 2.34 38.66 18.37
N GLY A 94 1.44 39.07 17.47
CA GLY A 94 0.54 40.19 17.66
C GLY A 94 -0.39 40.01 18.87
N GLU A 95 -1.03 38.84 18.99
CA GLU A 95 -1.89 38.50 20.14
C GLU A 95 -1.10 38.47 21.46
N ALA A 96 0.13 37.96 21.42
CA ALA A 96 1.02 37.92 22.58
C ALA A 96 1.71 39.26 22.91
N GLY A 97 1.50 40.31 22.09
CA GLY A 97 2.19 41.59 22.22
C GLY A 97 3.72 41.51 22.07
N ARG A 98 4.22 40.48 21.37
CA ARG A 98 5.65 40.26 21.17
C ARG A 98 6.16 40.98 19.92
N ARG A 99 7.40 41.48 20.01
CA ARG A 99 8.14 42.08 18.88
C ARG A 99 9.38 41.30 18.47
N GLU A 100 9.71 40.25 19.21
CA GLU A 100 10.78 39.32 18.86
C GLU A 100 10.28 37.89 18.92
N VAL A 101 10.63 37.13 17.88
CA VAL A 101 10.32 35.71 17.71
C VAL A 101 11.60 34.91 17.85
N ASP A 102 11.65 34.08 18.89
CA ASP A 102 12.71 33.11 19.13
C ASP A 102 12.29 31.70 18.70
N GLU A 103 13.25 30.77 18.74
CA GLU A 103 13.04 29.36 18.42
C GLU A 103 11.96 28.67 19.25
N THR A 104 11.78 29.07 20.51
CA THR A 104 10.79 28.47 21.41
C THR A 104 9.39 28.88 20.97
N PHE A 105 9.20 30.16 20.69
CA PHE A 105 7.94 30.70 20.20
C PHE A 105 7.54 30.09 18.85
N VAL A 106 8.48 29.92 17.94
CA VAL A 106 8.23 29.24 16.65
C VAL A 106 7.75 27.82 16.90
N ARG A 107 8.43 27.05 17.77
CA ARG A 107 8.04 25.67 18.06
C ARG A 107 6.65 25.59 18.69
N ASP A 108 6.33 26.48 19.63
CA ASP A 108 5.02 26.51 20.28
C ASP A 108 3.90 26.89 19.31
N ALA A 109 4.14 27.89 18.44
CA ALA A 109 3.19 28.33 17.42
C ALA A 109 2.94 27.24 16.36
N LEU A 110 4.00 26.50 15.95
CA LEU A 110 3.90 25.44 14.93
C LEU A 110 3.37 24.11 15.50
N ALA A 111 3.67 23.79 16.76
CA ALA A 111 3.21 22.57 17.43
C ALA A 111 1.68 22.50 17.54
N GLN A 112 0.99 23.65 17.56
CA GLN A 112 -0.47 23.68 17.53
C GLN A 112 -1.08 23.13 16.22
N ARG A 113 -0.30 22.95 15.13
CA ARG A 113 -0.82 22.53 13.82
C ARG A 113 -0.10 21.42 13.05
N LEU A 114 1.03 20.87 13.51
CA LEU A 114 1.67 19.66 12.94
C LEU A 114 0.71 18.46 12.76
N ARG A 115 -0.49 18.50 13.36
CA ARG A 115 -1.59 17.55 13.13
C ARG A 115 -2.27 17.64 11.75
N ARG A 116 -1.77 18.48 10.83
CA ARG A 116 -2.25 18.62 9.44
C ARG A 116 -1.13 18.31 8.45
N PHE A 117 -0.62 17.08 8.47
CA PHE A 117 0.04 16.51 7.30
C PHE A 117 -0.94 16.50 6.13
N ASP A 118 -0.45 16.73 4.91
CA ASP A 118 -1.27 16.74 3.71
C ASP A 118 -1.75 15.33 3.37
N LYS A 119 -2.87 14.93 4.00
CA LYS A 119 -3.56 13.67 3.71
C LYS A 119 -4.15 13.76 2.30
N GLY A 120 -3.34 13.42 1.30
CA GLY A 120 -3.81 13.24 -0.08
C GLY A 120 -2.92 13.78 -1.20
N GLY A 121 -1.74 14.35 -0.91
CA GLY A 121 -0.79 14.78 -1.94
C GLY A 121 0.12 13.66 -2.46
N ASP A 122 0.71 13.86 -3.64
CA ASP A 122 1.72 12.98 -4.28
C ASP A 122 2.79 12.46 -3.32
N GLU A 123 3.36 13.37 -2.53
CA GLU A 123 4.48 13.06 -1.63
C GLU A 123 4.08 12.01 -0.58
N PHE A 124 2.83 12.05 -0.11
CA PHE A 124 2.30 11.01 0.79
C PHE A 124 2.25 9.64 0.11
N TYR A 125 1.82 9.61 -1.16
CA TYR A 125 1.76 8.39 -1.96
C TYR A 125 3.14 7.86 -2.32
N ASP A 126 4.11 8.74 -2.57
CA ASP A 126 5.50 8.39 -2.81
C ASP A 126 6.17 7.81 -1.57
N GLN A 127 5.95 8.41 -0.40
CA GLN A 127 6.50 7.89 0.85
C GLN A 127 5.91 6.53 1.21
N ILE A 128 4.59 6.32 1.08
CA ILE A 128 4.01 4.99 1.35
C ILE A 128 4.42 3.95 0.31
N SER A 129 4.62 4.38 -0.93
CA SER A 129 5.15 3.57 -2.03
C SER A 129 6.59 3.16 -1.74
N ALA A 130 7.42 4.07 -1.22
CA ALA A 130 8.79 3.82 -0.80
C ALA A 130 8.83 2.86 0.40
N LEU A 131 8.03 3.08 1.45
CA LEU A 131 7.89 2.14 2.58
C LEU A 131 7.57 0.72 2.09
N HIS A 132 6.55 0.58 1.24
CA HIS A 132 6.13 -0.72 0.72
C HIS A 132 7.24 -1.38 -0.12
N LYS A 133 7.91 -0.62 -0.98
CA LYS A 133 9.03 -1.13 -1.79
C LYS A 133 10.23 -1.51 -0.93
N SER A 134 10.52 -0.79 0.15
CA SER A 134 11.60 -1.12 1.09
C SER A 134 11.32 -2.42 1.85
N VAL A 135 10.09 -2.61 2.33
CA VAL A 135 9.66 -3.88 2.95
C VAL A 135 9.79 -5.02 1.94
N ARG A 136 9.22 -4.87 0.75
CA ARG A 136 9.30 -5.88 -0.32
C ARG A 136 10.73 -6.18 -0.76
N GLY A 137 11.57 -5.15 -0.84
CA GLY A 137 12.99 -5.22 -1.20
C GLY A 137 13.88 -5.72 -0.06
N SER A 138 13.31 -6.06 1.10
CA SER A 138 14.02 -6.55 2.27
C SER A 138 15.08 -5.59 2.83
N SER A 139 14.76 -4.29 2.84
CA SER A 139 15.59 -3.26 3.46
C SER A 139 14.92 -2.76 4.75
N PRO A 140 15.25 -3.35 5.92
CA PRO A 140 14.62 -2.98 7.18
C PRO A 140 14.95 -1.53 7.59
N ASP A 141 16.17 -1.07 7.35
CA ASP A 141 16.58 0.30 7.68
C ASP A 141 15.79 1.34 6.89
N ALA A 142 15.64 1.14 5.57
CA ALA A 142 14.86 2.03 4.73
C ALA A 142 13.36 1.94 5.04
N ALA A 143 12.84 0.75 5.35
CA ALA A 143 11.45 0.59 5.79
C ALA A 143 11.20 1.37 7.08
N LEU A 144 12.09 1.27 8.06
CA LEU A 144 11.99 2.03 9.30
C LEU A 144 12.05 3.53 9.04
N TYR A 145 12.99 3.99 8.20
CA TYR A 145 13.11 5.41 7.83
C TYR A 145 11.82 5.96 7.19
N TRP A 146 11.24 5.27 6.21
CA TRP A 146 10.02 5.76 5.57
C TRP A 146 8.81 5.72 6.50
N LEU A 147 8.71 4.70 7.36
CA LEU A 147 7.66 4.63 8.37
C LEU A 147 7.76 5.81 9.34
N THR A 148 8.95 6.06 9.91
CA THR A 148 9.16 7.14 10.87
C THR A 148 9.02 8.52 10.24
N ARG A 149 9.48 8.71 9.00
CA ARG A 149 9.27 9.95 8.23
C ARG A 149 7.79 10.26 8.06
N MET A 150 6.97 9.25 7.76
CA MET A 150 5.52 9.42 7.64
C MET A 150 4.85 9.70 8.99
N LEU A 151 5.27 9.01 10.06
CA LEU A 151 4.76 9.24 11.42
C LEU A 151 5.08 10.67 11.91
N ASP A 152 6.35 11.09 11.78
CA ASP A 152 6.82 12.44 12.11
C ASP A 152 6.10 13.51 11.26
N GLY A 153 5.84 13.18 9.98
CA GLY A 153 5.02 14.01 9.11
C GLY A 153 3.60 14.22 9.63
N GLY A 154 3.04 13.29 10.41
CA GLY A 154 1.66 13.32 10.89
C GLY A 154 0.69 12.47 10.05
N ALA A 155 1.22 11.48 9.32
CA ALA A 155 0.40 10.43 8.72
C ALA A 155 -0.42 9.71 9.80
N ASP A 156 -1.64 9.28 9.45
CA ASP A 156 -2.45 8.45 10.35
C ASP A 156 -1.74 7.11 10.60
N PRO A 157 -1.32 6.77 11.84
CA PRO A 157 -0.60 5.52 12.07
C PRO A 157 -1.45 4.28 11.78
N LEU A 158 -2.78 4.36 11.89
CA LEU A 158 -3.67 3.26 11.48
C LEU A 158 -3.69 3.09 9.96
N TYR A 159 -3.45 4.15 9.17
CA TYR A 159 -3.23 4.01 7.73
C TYR A 159 -1.95 3.22 7.45
N LEU A 160 -0.86 3.53 8.15
CA LEU A 160 0.40 2.78 8.03
C LEU A 160 0.21 1.32 8.46
N ALA A 161 -0.50 1.07 9.55
CA ALA A 161 -0.83 -0.28 10.01
C ALA A 161 -1.59 -1.09 8.95
N ARG A 162 -2.61 -0.51 8.30
CA ARG A 162 -3.33 -1.14 7.18
C ARG A 162 -2.39 -1.49 6.02
N ARG A 163 -1.39 -0.65 5.75
CA ARG A 163 -0.40 -0.90 4.70
C ARG A 163 0.58 -2.01 5.08
N LEU A 164 0.98 -2.13 6.34
CA LEU A 164 1.76 -3.26 6.84
C LEU A 164 0.99 -4.58 6.72
N VAL A 165 -0.30 -4.60 7.10
CA VAL A 165 -1.18 -5.77 6.89
C VAL A 165 -1.25 -6.15 5.41
N ARG A 166 -1.35 -5.16 4.52
CA ARG A 166 -1.33 -5.41 3.07
C ARG A 166 -0.02 -6.05 2.60
N MET A 167 1.13 -5.56 3.06
CA MET A 167 2.43 -6.12 2.72
C MET A 167 2.56 -7.56 3.24
N ALA A 168 2.05 -7.85 4.45
CA ALA A 168 2.07 -9.19 5.01
C ALA A 168 1.35 -10.23 4.13
N VAL A 169 0.21 -9.86 3.52
CA VAL A 169 -0.54 -10.78 2.64
C VAL A 169 -0.07 -10.80 1.19
N GLU A 170 0.47 -9.69 0.69
CA GLU A 170 0.87 -9.53 -0.72
C GLU A 170 2.30 -9.99 -0.97
N ASP A 171 3.24 -9.62 -0.09
CA ASP A 171 4.69 -9.74 -0.34
C ASP A 171 5.36 -10.82 0.49
N ILE A 172 4.75 -11.22 1.62
CA ILE A 172 5.23 -12.33 2.47
C ILE A 172 4.37 -13.57 2.23
N GLY A 173 3.04 -13.44 2.35
CA GLY A 173 2.07 -14.47 2.00
C GLY A 173 2.30 -15.78 2.76
N LEU A 174 2.29 -16.90 2.03
CA LEU A 174 2.47 -18.22 2.63
C LEU A 174 3.94 -18.60 2.87
N ALA A 175 4.91 -17.75 2.49
CA ALA A 175 6.31 -18.00 2.82
C ALA A 175 6.56 -17.80 4.32
N ASP A 176 5.81 -16.90 4.97
CA ASP A 176 5.68 -16.86 6.42
C ASP A 176 4.28 -16.40 6.85
N PRO A 177 3.32 -17.32 7.07
CA PRO A 177 1.94 -16.97 7.41
C PRO A 177 1.78 -16.17 8.71
N ARG A 178 2.77 -16.18 9.59
CA ARG A 178 2.72 -15.44 10.88
C ARG A 178 2.80 -13.93 10.68
N ALA A 179 3.35 -13.48 9.55
CA ALA A 179 3.47 -12.08 9.19
C ALA A 179 2.15 -11.32 9.29
N LEU A 180 1.04 -11.94 8.86
CA LEU A 180 -0.28 -11.33 8.95
C LEU A 180 -0.68 -11.09 10.41
N ARG A 181 -0.44 -12.07 11.30
CA ARG A 181 -0.76 -11.93 12.72
C ARG A 181 0.09 -10.86 13.37
N ILE A 182 1.39 -10.81 13.09
CA ILE A 182 2.30 -9.77 13.62
C ILE A 182 1.84 -8.37 13.19
N ALA A 183 1.46 -8.18 11.92
CA ALA A 183 0.96 -6.89 11.45
C ALA A 183 -0.39 -6.50 12.10
N LEU A 184 -1.28 -7.47 12.32
CA LEU A 184 -2.56 -7.24 13.01
C LEU A 184 -2.38 -6.93 14.50
N ASP A 185 -1.49 -7.67 15.17
CA ASP A 185 -1.20 -7.47 16.59
C ASP A 185 -0.52 -6.11 16.82
N ALA A 186 0.31 -5.65 15.88
CA ALA A 186 0.84 -4.29 15.89
C ALA A 186 -0.25 -3.22 15.73
N CYS A 187 -1.22 -3.45 14.84
CA CYS A 187 -2.39 -2.58 14.70
C CYS A 187 -3.20 -2.50 16.01
N GLU A 188 -3.52 -3.65 16.59
CA GLU A 188 -4.30 -3.75 17.84
C GLU A 188 -3.53 -3.14 19.03
N THR A 189 -2.20 -3.32 19.05
CA THR A 189 -1.33 -2.69 20.06
C THR A 189 -1.34 -1.17 19.92
N TYR A 190 -1.26 -0.65 18.70
CA TYR A 190 -1.38 0.79 18.47
C TYR A 190 -2.76 1.33 18.88
N GLU A 191 -3.85 0.62 18.56
CA GLU A 191 -5.20 1.01 18.99
C GLU A 191 -5.36 1.09 20.52
N ARG A 192 -4.63 0.25 21.26
CA ARG A 192 -4.65 0.22 22.73
C ARG A 192 -3.76 1.29 23.36
N LEU A 193 -2.56 1.51 22.83
CA LEU A 193 -1.54 2.37 23.43
C LEU A 193 -1.58 3.81 22.90
N GLY A 194 -1.96 4.02 21.64
CA GLY A 194 -1.88 5.31 20.96
C GLY A 194 -0.44 5.78 20.74
N SER A 195 -0.28 7.03 20.30
CA SER A 195 1.04 7.64 20.12
C SER A 195 1.57 8.25 21.43
N PRO A 196 2.89 8.18 21.69
CA PRO A 196 3.92 7.56 20.85
C PRO A 196 4.13 6.04 21.08
N GLU A 197 3.65 5.47 22.19
CA GLU A 197 4.04 4.12 22.63
C GLU A 197 3.65 3.01 21.64
N GLY A 198 2.49 3.13 21.00
CA GLY A 198 1.98 2.18 20.02
C GLY A 198 2.74 2.21 18.69
N GLU A 199 3.45 3.30 18.38
CA GLU A 199 4.22 3.42 17.13
C GLU A 199 5.39 2.43 17.10
N LEU A 200 5.92 2.06 18.27
CA LEU A 200 6.96 1.04 18.38
C LEU A 200 6.48 -0.32 17.84
N ALA A 201 5.22 -0.67 18.08
CA ALA A 201 4.66 -1.93 17.56
C ALA A 201 4.58 -1.93 16.01
N LEU A 202 4.27 -0.77 15.42
CA LEU A 202 4.27 -0.61 13.96
C LEU A 202 5.69 -0.70 13.39
N ALA A 203 6.67 -0.10 14.07
CA ALA A 203 8.08 -0.20 13.71
C ALA A 203 8.59 -1.65 13.77
N GLU A 204 8.27 -2.38 14.84
CA GLU A 204 8.62 -3.79 14.99
C GLU A 204 8.02 -4.65 13.86
N ALA A 205 6.74 -4.44 13.53
CA ALA A 205 6.10 -5.13 12.42
C ALA A 205 6.75 -4.79 11.07
N ALA A 206 7.09 -3.53 10.81
CA ALA A 206 7.76 -3.14 9.56
C ALA A 206 9.14 -3.83 9.40
N ILE A 207 9.92 -3.89 10.47
CA ILE A 207 11.22 -4.59 10.49
C ILE A 207 11.03 -6.09 10.23
N TYR A 208 10.08 -6.71 10.94
CA TYR A 208 9.77 -8.13 10.75
C TYR A 208 9.40 -8.44 9.30
N LEU A 209 8.48 -7.67 8.72
CA LEU A 209 8.03 -7.85 7.35
C LEU A 209 9.17 -7.65 6.35
N ALA A 210 10.06 -6.68 6.60
CA ALA A 210 11.21 -6.43 5.76
C ALA A 210 12.18 -7.63 5.74
N ILE A 211 12.39 -8.33 6.86
CA ILE A 211 13.32 -9.48 6.91
C ILE A 211 12.67 -10.85 6.68
N ALA A 212 11.33 -10.92 6.66
CA ALA A 212 10.60 -12.16 6.41
C ALA A 212 10.85 -12.73 5.00
N PRO A 213 10.78 -14.07 4.82
CA PRO A 213 10.80 -14.70 3.49
C PRO A 213 9.70 -14.13 2.60
N LYS A 214 10.06 -13.75 1.35
CA LYS A 214 9.12 -13.09 0.43
C LYS A 214 8.44 -14.09 -0.49
N SER A 215 7.13 -13.95 -0.65
CA SER A 215 6.37 -14.62 -1.69
C SER A 215 5.10 -13.84 -2.04
N ASN A 216 4.92 -13.61 -3.35
CA ASN A 216 3.67 -13.13 -3.92
C ASN A 216 2.88 -14.24 -4.63
N ALA A 217 3.22 -15.52 -4.41
CA ALA A 217 2.63 -16.64 -5.13
C ALA A 217 1.12 -16.76 -4.91
N ALA A 218 0.65 -16.62 -3.66
CA ALA A 218 -0.78 -16.61 -3.34
C ALA A 218 -1.51 -15.40 -3.96
N TYR A 219 -0.88 -14.22 -3.92
CA TYR A 219 -1.42 -12.99 -4.55
C TYR A 219 -1.60 -13.16 -6.07
N ARG A 220 -0.57 -13.68 -6.75
CA ARG A 220 -0.63 -13.98 -8.20
C ARG A 220 -1.62 -15.09 -8.54
N ALA A 221 -1.75 -16.11 -7.68
CA ALA A 221 -2.71 -17.19 -7.85
C ALA A 221 -4.15 -16.66 -7.80
N PHE A 222 -4.45 -15.79 -6.84
CA PHE A 222 -5.76 -15.17 -6.72
C PHE A 222 -6.08 -14.27 -7.93
N GLY A 223 -5.13 -13.41 -8.35
CA GLY A 223 -5.30 -12.59 -9.55
C GLY A 223 -5.54 -13.41 -10.82
N SER A 224 -4.78 -14.50 -11.00
CA SER A 224 -5.00 -15.44 -12.12
C SER A 224 -6.36 -16.13 -12.06
N ALA A 225 -6.82 -16.50 -10.86
CA ALA A 225 -8.13 -17.11 -10.67
C ALA A 225 -9.27 -16.15 -11.00
N GLN A 226 -9.16 -14.88 -10.56
CA GLN A 226 -10.13 -13.83 -10.89
C GLN A 226 -10.23 -13.61 -12.40
N GLU A 227 -9.08 -13.54 -13.08
CA GLU A 227 -9.04 -13.36 -14.53
C GLU A 227 -9.62 -14.56 -15.28
N LEU A 228 -9.30 -15.78 -14.85
CA LEU A 228 -9.85 -17.00 -15.42
C LEU A 228 -11.37 -17.03 -15.31
N VAL A 229 -11.92 -16.72 -14.13
CA VAL A 229 -13.38 -16.67 -13.90
C VAL A 229 -14.03 -15.55 -14.74
N ARG A 230 -13.36 -14.42 -14.92
CA ARG A 230 -13.86 -13.30 -15.74
C ARG A 230 -13.94 -13.64 -17.22
N GLN A 231 -13.04 -14.49 -17.72
CA GLN A 231 -12.97 -14.90 -19.12
C GLN A 231 -13.77 -16.19 -19.41
N ASP A 232 -14.09 -16.99 -18.41
CA ASP A 232 -14.83 -18.25 -18.57
C ASP A 232 -16.34 -18.04 -18.54
N LYS A 233 -17.08 -19.04 -19.04
CA LYS A 233 -18.55 -19.09 -18.89
C LYS A 233 -18.92 -19.61 -17.51
N SER A 234 -20.16 -19.35 -17.07
CA SER A 234 -20.70 -19.93 -15.84
C SER A 234 -20.85 -21.45 -15.96
N ARG A 235 -19.83 -22.19 -15.55
CA ARG A 235 -19.83 -23.67 -15.53
C ARG A 235 -20.59 -24.18 -14.29
N PRO A 236 -21.35 -25.29 -14.42
CA PRO A 236 -21.99 -25.90 -13.26
C PRO A 236 -20.95 -26.56 -12.35
N VAL A 237 -21.26 -26.62 -11.05
CA VAL A 237 -20.51 -27.43 -10.09
C VAL A 237 -20.65 -28.91 -10.46
N PRO A 238 -19.55 -29.70 -10.49
CA PRO A 238 -19.60 -31.15 -10.69
C PRO A 238 -20.58 -31.86 -9.74
N ALA A 239 -21.28 -32.88 -10.23
CA ALA A 239 -22.38 -33.50 -9.49
C ALA A 239 -21.95 -34.11 -8.14
N HIS A 240 -20.74 -34.68 -8.08
CA HIS A 240 -20.16 -35.27 -6.87
C HIS A 240 -19.73 -34.22 -5.84
N LEU A 241 -19.61 -32.94 -6.20
CA LEU A 241 -19.30 -31.83 -5.29
C LEU A 241 -20.55 -31.03 -4.87
N ARG A 242 -21.72 -31.32 -5.46
CA ARG A 242 -22.97 -30.63 -5.12
C ARG A 242 -23.45 -31.04 -3.74
N ASN A 243 -23.95 -30.07 -2.99
CA ASN A 243 -24.67 -30.34 -1.76
C ASN A 243 -26.02 -31.03 -2.08
N ALA A 244 -26.41 -32.02 -1.25
CA ALA A 244 -27.65 -32.78 -1.42
C ALA A 244 -28.49 -32.83 -0.11
N PRO A 245 -28.91 -31.68 0.44
CA PRO A 245 -29.59 -31.62 1.73
C PRO A 245 -31.04 -32.13 1.66
N THR A 246 -31.69 -32.07 0.51
CA THR A 246 -33.09 -32.48 0.34
C THR A 246 -33.22 -33.90 -0.21
N ARG A 247 -34.37 -34.54 0.05
CA ARG A 247 -34.69 -35.88 -0.49
C ARG A 247 -34.66 -35.90 -2.02
N LEU A 248 -35.24 -34.89 -2.66
CA LEU A 248 -35.23 -34.74 -4.12
C LEU A 248 -33.80 -34.66 -4.68
N MET A 249 -32.89 -33.91 -4.03
CA MET A 249 -31.50 -33.79 -4.49
C MET A 249 -30.72 -35.12 -4.38
N LYS A 250 -30.98 -35.92 -3.34
CA LYS A 250 -30.41 -37.27 -3.19
C LYS A 250 -30.97 -38.26 -4.22
N GLU A 251 -32.24 -38.13 -4.56
CA GLU A 251 -32.91 -38.91 -5.62
C GLU A 251 -32.36 -38.53 -7.01
N LEU A 252 -32.02 -37.26 -7.23
CA LEU A 252 -31.32 -36.76 -8.43
C LEU A 252 -29.81 -37.09 -8.47
N GLY A 253 -29.30 -37.84 -7.49
CA GLY A 253 -27.92 -38.32 -7.47
C GLY A 253 -26.87 -37.31 -7.03
N TYR A 254 -27.26 -36.14 -6.50
CA TYR A 254 -26.28 -35.14 -6.02
C TYR A 254 -25.48 -35.70 -4.85
N GLY A 255 -24.15 -35.55 -4.89
CA GLY A 255 -23.24 -36.00 -3.84
C GLY A 255 -23.15 -37.52 -3.63
N ARG A 256 -23.78 -38.36 -4.49
CA ARG A 256 -23.73 -39.83 -4.34
C ARG A 256 -22.32 -40.40 -4.50
N ASP A 257 -21.53 -39.82 -5.39
CA ASP A 257 -20.17 -40.26 -5.70
C ASP A 257 -19.10 -39.41 -4.99
N TYR A 258 -19.51 -38.61 -3.98
CA TYR A 258 -18.57 -37.82 -3.20
C TYR A 258 -17.67 -38.73 -2.36
N ARG A 259 -16.36 -38.68 -2.63
CA ARG A 259 -15.37 -39.37 -1.82
C ARG A 259 -14.93 -38.46 -0.67
N TYR A 260 -15.18 -38.91 0.57
CA TYR A 260 -14.82 -38.14 1.74
C TYR A 260 -13.33 -38.32 2.08
N ALA A 261 -12.57 -37.23 1.98
CA ALA A 261 -11.11 -37.28 2.06
C ALA A 261 -10.58 -37.91 3.36
N HIS A 262 -11.24 -37.69 4.50
CA HIS A 262 -10.78 -38.21 5.79
C HIS A 262 -10.91 -39.74 5.93
N ASP A 263 -11.71 -40.39 5.09
CA ASP A 263 -11.85 -41.85 5.07
C ASP A 263 -10.84 -42.52 4.11
N GLU A 264 -10.13 -41.71 3.31
CA GLU A 264 -9.12 -42.19 2.35
C GLU A 264 -7.72 -42.20 2.99
N PRO A 265 -6.82 -43.07 2.51
CA PRO A 265 -5.41 -43.04 2.92
C PRO A 265 -4.79 -41.65 2.74
N GLU A 266 -3.91 -41.25 3.67
CA GLU A 266 -3.27 -39.93 3.69
C GLU A 266 -4.24 -38.73 3.81
N ALA A 267 -5.50 -39.01 4.17
CA ALA A 267 -6.61 -38.05 4.14
C ALA A 267 -6.74 -37.32 2.79
N TYR A 268 -6.45 -38.02 1.67
CA TYR A 268 -6.41 -37.43 0.33
C TYR A 268 -7.06 -38.33 -0.72
N VAL A 269 -8.01 -37.75 -1.46
CA VAL A 269 -8.76 -38.43 -2.53
C VAL A 269 -7.96 -38.42 -3.83
N ALA A 270 -7.01 -39.35 -3.98
CA ALA A 270 -6.16 -39.41 -5.18
C ALA A 270 -6.98 -39.60 -6.47
N GLY A 271 -6.67 -38.78 -7.49
CA GLY A 271 -7.29 -38.81 -8.82
C GLY A 271 -8.61 -38.03 -8.95
N GLU A 272 -9.12 -37.47 -7.86
CA GLU A 272 -10.40 -36.73 -7.83
C GLU A 272 -10.36 -35.45 -8.67
N GLN A 273 -11.51 -35.07 -9.20
CA GLN A 273 -11.68 -33.88 -10.05
C GLN A 273 -12.47 -32.80 -9.29
N TYR A 274 -11.78 -31.74 -8.88
CA TYR A 274 -12.41 -30.61 -8.17
C TYR A 274 -12.83 -29.44 -9.08
N PHE A 275 -12.34 -29.41 -10.33
CA PHE A 275 -12.73 -28.44 -11.33
C PHE A 275 -13.96 -28.93 -12.13
N PRO A 276 -14.73 -28.01 -12.75
CA PRO A 276 -15.80 -28.37 -13.68
C PRO A 276 -15.38 -29.39 -14.74
N GLU A 277 -16.30 -30.28 -15.11
CA GLU A 277 -16.07 -31.26 -16.18
C GLU A 277 -15.66 -30.57 -17.49
N GLY A 278 -14.66 -31.13 -18.17
CA GLY A 278 -14.13 -30.60 -19.42
C GLY A 278 -13.37 -29.28 -19.30
N MET A 279 -13.02 -28.85 -18.07
CA MET A 279 -12.09 -27.74 -17.84
C MET A 279 -10.65 -28.26 -17.76
N GLU A 280 -9.73 -27.58 -18.44
CA GLU A 280 -8.30 -27.81 -18.22
C GLU A 280 -7.94 -27.45 -16.77
N HIS A 281 -6.99 -28.18 -16.15
CA HIS A 281 -6.62 -27.96 -14.75
C HIS A 281 -5.63 -26.79 -14.67
N PRO A 282 -6.04 -25.58 -14.23
CA PRO A 282 -5.14 -24.45 -14.20
C PRO A 282 -4.15 -24.60 -13.04
N ALA A 283 -2.86 -24.40 -13.31
CA ALA A 283 -1.83 -24.32 -12.27
C ALA A 283 -1.79 -22.91 -11.65
N LEU A 284 -2.85 -22.55 -10.92
CA LEU A 284 -3.03 -21.19 -10.37
C LEU A 284 -2.02 -20.87 -9.28
N TYR A 285 -1.89 -21.76 -8.29
CA TYR A 285 -0.97 -21.57 -7.18
C TYR A 285 0.34 -22.33 -7.41
N GLN A 286 1.43 -21.56 -7.49
CA GLN A 286 2.79 -22.07 -7.71
C GLN A 286 3.67 -21.56 -6.56
N PRO A 287 3.73 -22.29 -5.43
CA PRO A 287 4.51 -21.87 -4.26
C PRO A 287 5.97 -21.67 -4.62
N THR A 288 6.65 -20.74 -3.97
CA THR A 288 8.10 -20.51 -4.09
C THR A 288 8.91 -21.54 -3.29
N ASP A 289 10.24 -21.44 -3.32
CA ASP A 289 11.14 -22.21 -2.45
C ASP A 289 11.50 -21.44 -1.16
N HIS A 290 10.80 -20.34 -0.87
CA HIS A 290 11.09 -19.48 0.28
C HIS A 290 10.26 -19.85 1.50
N GLY A 291 10.90 -19.88 2.67
CA GLY A 291 10.23 -20.09 3.95
C GLY A 291 9.36 -21.36 3.97
N LEU A 292 8.13 -21.24 4.46
CA LEU A 292 7.19 -22.36 4.55
C LEU A 292 6.70 -22.85 3.19
N GLU A 293 6.75 -22.01 2.13
CA GLU A 293 6.31 -22.44 0.80
C GLU A 293 7.14 -23.57 0.21
N ALA A 294 8.41 -23.72 0.61
CA ALA A 294 9.21 -24.88 0.22
C ALA A 294 8.54 -26.20 0.64
N ARG A 295 8.03 -26.28 1.87
CA ARG A 295 7.28 -27.45 2.37
C ARG A 295 5.93 -27.61 1.69
N ILE A 296 5.24 -26.50 1.42
CA ILE A 296 3.97 -26.52 0.67
C ILE A 296 4.21 -27.08 -0.74
N ARG A 297 5.29 -26.66 -1.40
CA ARG A 297 5.69 -27.15 -2.73
C ARG A 297 5.99 -28.65 -2.70
N GLU A 298 6.75 -29.12 -1.72
CA GLU A 298 7.00 -30.55 -1.50
C GLU A 298 5.68 -31.34 -1.38
N ARG A 299 4.78 -30.89 -0.49
CA ARG A 299 3.48 -31.54 -0.28
C ARG A 299 2.64 -31.56 -1.55
N LEU A 300 2.54 -30.44 -2.28
CA LEU A 300 1.83 -30.39 -3.57
C LEU A 300 2.48 -31.29 -4.63
N GLY A 301 3.79 -31.54 -4.55
CA GLY A 301 4.49 -32.52 -5.37
C GLY A 301 4.05 -33.95 -5.07
N GLU A 302 3.99 -34.32 -3.79
CA GLU A 302 3.50 -35.63 -3.32
C GLU A 302 2.06 -35.89 -3.77
N LEU A 303 1.17 -34.93 -3.55
CA LEU A 303 -0.25 -35.05 -3.94
C LEU A 303 -0.41 -35.26 -5.45
N ARG A 304 0.33 -34.50 -6.27
CA ARG A 304 0.34 -34.69 -7.73
C ARG A 304 0.87 -36.07 -8.14
N ALA A 305 1.86 -36.61 -7.41
CA ALA A 305 2.36 -37.96 -7.66
C ALA A 305 1.32 -39.03 -7.32
N LEU A 306 0.53 -38.85 -6.24
CA LEU A 306 -0.59 -39.72 -5.90
C LEU A 306 -1.67 -39.69 -7.00
N ASP A 307 -2.03 -38.51 -7.50
CA ASP A 307 -3.01 -38.37 -8.59
C ASP A 307 -2.55 -39.08 -9.88
N LEU A 308 -1.27 -38.93 -10.23
CA LEU A 308 -0.69 -39.61 -11.39
C LEU A 308 -0.71 -41.14 -11.25
N LYS A 309 -0.44 -41.67 -10.04
CA LYS A 309 -0.52 -43.12 -9.77
C LYS A 309 -1.96 -43.62 -9.89
N ALA A 310 -2.93 -42.92 -9.29
CA ALA A 310 -4.34 -43.27 -9.37
C ALA A 310 -4.87 -43.29 -10.81
N ARG A 311 -4.47 -42.31 -11.64
CA ARG A 311 -4.83 -42.23 -13.08
C ARG A 311 -4.17 -43.33 -13.93
N ARG A 312 -3.02 -43.86 -13.52
CA ARG A 312 -2.33 -44.96 -14.22
C ARG A 312 -2.93 -46.32 -13.86
N GLY A 313 -3.29 -46.53 -12.60
CA GLY A 313 -3.93 -47.77 -12.12
C GLY A 313 -5.37 -47.96 -12.60
N SER A 314 -6.04 -46.90 -13.07
CA SER A 314 -7.42 -46.92 -13.57
C SER A 314 -7.54 -47.13 -15.09
N LYS A 315 -6.43 -47.23 -15.84
CA LYS A 315 -6.48 -47.64 -17.25
C LYS A 315 -6.69 -49.17 -17.31
N PRO A 316 -7.74 -49.70 -17.97
CA PRO A 316 -7.87 -51.13 -18.15
C PRO A 316 -6.70 -51.64 -19.00
N GLU A 317 -6.07 -52.74 -18.58
CA GLU A 317 -5.22 -53.53 -19.46
C GLU A 317 -6.02 -53.84 -20.72
N LYS A 318 -5.57 -53.33 -21.88
CA LYS A 318 -6.10 -53.76 -23.17
C LYS A 318 -5.75 -55.25 -23.31
N LYS A 319 -6.73 -56.12 -23.04
CA LYS A 319 -6.77 -57.49 -23.54
C LYS A 319 -7.38 -57.49 -24.93
#